data_AF-A0A2P4NZK0-F1
#
_entry.id   AF-A0A2P4NZK0-F1
#
_cell.length_a   1.000
_cell.length_b   1.000
_cell.length_c   1.000
_cell.angle_alpha   90.00
_cell.angle_beta   90.00
_cell.angle_gamma   90.00
#
_symmetry.space_group_name_H-M   'P 1'
#
loop_
_entity.id
_entity.type
_entity.pdbx_description
1 polymer ?
#
loop_
_entity_poly.entity_id
_entity_poly.type
_entity_poly.pdbx_seq_one_letter_code
_entity_poly.pdbx_strand_id
1 'polypeptide(L)'
;MALANATFAEILDDLSSRFIINVPEEELASVERICFQIEQAHWFYEDFHCPLLHQWSHEHEKAFADFMQYKIRVPVCGAIMLNDTMEKCVLVKGWSSRSGWGFPKGKINKDEPDSTCAAREVNIN
;
A
#
# COMPACT_ATOMS: atom_id res chain seq x y z
N MET A 1 -18.06 11.26 9.71
CA MET A 1 -17.87 12.45 10.56
C MET A 1 -17.42 11.97 11.94
N ALA A 2 -16.21 11.41 12.05
CA ALA A 2 -15.80 10.66 13.25
C ALA A 2 -14.76 11.36 14.14
N LEU A 3 -14.13 12.47 13.70
CA LEU A 3 -12.98 13.04 14.42
C LEU A 3 -12.97 14.58 14.48
N ALA A 4 -14.13 15.24 14.41
CA ALA A 4 -14.20 16.71 14.44
C ALA A 4 -13.68 17.32 15.78
N ASN A 5 -13.65 16.53 16.85
CA ASN A 5 -13.19 16.94 18.19
C ASN A 5 -12.00 16.10 18.70
N ALA A 6 -11.31 15.37 17.83
CA ALA A 6 -10.17 14.55 18.24
C ALA A 6 -8.97 15.44 18.59
N THR A 7 -8.23 15.06 19.62
CA THR A 7 -6.94 15.67 19.96
C THR A 7 -5.89 15.27 18.92
N PHE A 8 -4.82 16.06 18.85
CA PHE A 8 -3.71 15.75 17.93
C PHE A 8 -3.09 14.37 18.21
N ALA A 9 -3.01 13.96 19.48
CA ALA A 9 -2.51 12.64 19.86
C ALA A 9 -3.41 11.51 19.34
N GLU A 10 -4.74 11.64 19.46
CA GLU A 10 -5.69 10.65 18.92
C GLU A 10 -5.64 10.57 17.40
N ILE A 11 -5.42 11.70 16.72
CA ILE A 11 -5.21 11.73 15.27
C ILE A 11 -3.91 11.02 14.89
N LEU A 12 -2.81 11.24 15.61
CA LEU A 12 -1.54 10.55 15.35
C LEU A 12 -1.64 9.04 15.59
N ASP A 13 -2.37 8.60 16.60
CA ASP A 13 -2.61 7.17 16.86
C ASP A 13 -3.45 6.53 15.75
N ASP A 14 -4.49 7.21 15.27
CA ASP A 14 -5.30 6.74 14.12
C ASP A 14 -4.43 6.64 12.85
N LEU A 15 -3.66 7.67 12.52
CA LEU A 15 -2.76 7.68 11.36
C LEU A 15 -1.69 6.58 11.46
N SER A 16 -1.07 6.43 12.64
CA SER A 16 -0.05 5.41 12.88
C SER A 16 -0.63 4.01 12.72
N SER A 17 -1.82 3.74 13.27
CA SER A 17 -2.48 2.44 13.11
C SER A 17 -2.93 2.16 11.68
N ARG A 18 -3.42 3.17 10.94
CA ARG A 18 -3.84 3.00 9.53
C ARG A 18 -2.69 2.76 8.57
N PHE A 19 -1.60 3.50 8.73
CA PHE A 19 -0.58 3.62 7.68
C PHE A 19 0.77 3.02 8.06
N ILE A 20 1.08 2.80 9.34
CA ILE A 20 2.45 2.40 9.75
C ILE A 20 2.48 1.12 10.58
N ILE A 21 1.73 1.03 11.68
CA ILE A 21 1.85 -0.07 12.67
C ILE A 21 1.45 -1.42 12.08
N ASN A 22 0.47 -1.44 11.17
CA ASN A 22 -0.05 -2.67 10.57
C ASN A 22 0.58 -2.99 9.20
N VAL A 23 1.66 -2.31 8.84
CA VAL A 23 2.38 -2.52 7.59
C VAL A 23 3.25 -3.79 7.72
N PRO A 24 3.27 -4.68 6.71
CA PRO A 24 4.13 -5.86 6.73
C PRO A 24 5.61 -5.50 6.95
N GLU A 25 6.37 -6.33 7.68
CA GLU A 25 7.80 -6.08 7.96
C GLU A 25 8.63 -5.85 6.68
N GLU A 26 8.27 -6.51 5.58
CA GLU A 26 8.92 -6.32 4.28
C GLU A 26 8.75 -4.91 3.68
N GLU A 27 7.65 -4.24 4.02
CA GLU A 27 7.46 -2.83 3.68
C GLU A 27 8.17 -1.89 4.68
N LEU A 28 8.35 -2.31 5.93
CA LEU A 28 9.14 -1.58 6.92
C LEU A 28 10.67 -1.74 6.73
N ALA A 29 11.10 -2.76 5.99
CA ALA A 29 12.52 -3.02 5.72
C ALA A 29 13.15 -2.02 4.72
N SER A 30 12.34 -1.21 4.03
CA SER A 30 12.81 -0.19 3.09
C SER A 30 12.40 1.20 3.57
N VAL A 31 13.39 2.08 3.68
CA VAL A 31 13.17 3.49 4.03
C VAL A 31 12.25 4.14 3.01
N GLU A 32 12.39 3.82 1.72
CA GLU A 32 11.52 4.36 0.68
C GLU A 32 10.06 3.93 0.90
N ARG A 33 9.82 2.67 1.27
CA ARG A 33 8.47 2.14 1.54
C ARG A 33 7.86 2.78 2.80
N ILE A 34 8.64 2.98 3.86
CA ILE A 34 8.20 3.73 5.04
C ILE A 34 7.87 5.19 4.68
N CYS A 35 8.71 5.85 3.89
CA CYS A 35 8.47 7.22 3.43
C CYS A 35 7.15 7.30 2.64
N PHE A 36 6.84 6.31 1.79
CA PHE A 36 5.54 6.25 1.10
C PHE A 36 4.36 6.18 2.06
N GLN A 37 4.48 5.46 3.17
CA GLN A 37 3.41 5.35 4.16
C GLN A 37 3.26 6.63 5.00
N ILE A 38 4.38 7.26 5.38
CA ILE A 38 4.40 8.56 6.06
C ILE A 38 3.77 9.63 5.17
N GLU A 39 4.11 9.65 3.88
CA GLU A 39 3.49 10.58 2.93
C GLU A 39 1.98 10.35 2.86
N GLN A 40 1.50 9.10 2.76
CA GLN A 40 0.05 8.84 2.75
C GLN A 40 -0.64 9.28 4.05
N ALA A 41 -0.02 9.05 5.21
CA ALA A 41 -0.54 9.53 6.49
C ALA A 41 -0.61 11.05 6.55
N HIS A 42 0.41 11.75 6.01
CA HIS A 42 0.43 13.20 5.91
C HIS A 42 -0.68 13.73 5.00
N TRP A 43 -0.85 13.17 3.80
CA TRP A 43 -1.93 13.57 2.89
C TRP A 43 -3.31 13.32 3.51
N PHE A 44 -3.50 12.19 4.18
CA PHE A 44 -4.76 11.89 4.90
C PHE A 44 -5.02 12.88 6.04
N TYR A 45 -3.98 13.28 6.77
CA TYR A 45 -4.10 14.33 7.79
C TYR A 45 -4.58 15.65 7.18
N GLU A 46 -3.96 16.10 6.10
CA GLU A 46 -4.30 17.39 5.47
C GLU A 46 -5.74 17.42 4.94
N ASP A 47 -6.20 16.32 4.34
CA ASP A 47 -7.54 16.26 3.75
C ASP A 47 -8.64 16.13 4.82
N PHE A 48 -8.42 15.34 5.87
CA PHE A 48 -9.48 14.91 6.79
C PHE A 48 -9.37 15.45 8.22
N HIS A 49 -8.19 15.92 8.64
CA HIS A 49 -7.92 16.32 10.03
C HIS A 49 -7.43 17.76 10.18
N CYS A 50 -6.79 18.34 9.17
CA CYS A 50 -6.29 19.71 9.21
C CYS A 50 -7.44 20.72 9.00
N PRO A 51 -7.89 21.45 10.04
CA PRO A 51 -9.03 22.37 9.91
C PRO A 51 -8.73 23.57 9.02
N LEU A 52 -7.45 23.96 8.92
CA LEU A 52 -6.98 25.09 8.12
C LEU A 52 -6.96 24.76 6.62
N LEU A 53 -6.67 23.50 6.26
CA LEU A 53 -6.57 23.08 4.86
C LEU A 53 -7.84 22.38 4.34
N HIS A 54 -8.81 22.11 5.22
CA HIS A 54 -10.06 21.45 4.85
C HIS A 54 -10.81 22.10 3.68
N GLN A 55 -10.75 23.44 3.56
CA GLN A 55 -11.38 24.17 2.46
C GLN A 55 -10.73 23.96 1.08
N TRP A 56 -9.48 23.49 1.05
CA TRP A 56 -8.72 23.18 -0.18
C TRP A 56 -8.63 21.68 -0.46
N SER A 57 -9.32 20.84 0.32
CA SER A 57 -9.35 19.37 0.15
C SER A 57 -9.62 18.93 -1.30
N HIS A 58 -10.45 19.66 -2.05
CA HIS A 58 -10.73 19.37 -3.46
C HIS A 58 -9.53 19.55 -4.41
N GLU A 59 -8.57 20.45 -4.12
CA GLU A 59 -7.36 20.62 -4.93
C GLU A 59 -6.29 19.56 -4.61
N HIS A 60 -6.24 19.13 -3.34
CA HIS A 60 -5.34 18.09 -2.86
C HIS A 60 -5.73 16.70 -3.38
N GLU A 61 -7.03 16.44 -3.56
CA GLU A 61 -7.55 15.19 -4.09
C GLU A 61 -6.94 14.83 -5.47
N LYS A 62 -6.68 15.84 -6.32
CA LYS A 62 -6.03 15.63 -7.62
C LYS A 62 -4.55 15.28 -7.47
N ALA A 63 -3.81 15.99 -6.63
CA ALA A 63 -2.39 15.71 -6.39
C ALA A 63 -2.20 14.33 -5.74
N PHE A 64 -3.08 13.97 -4.81
CA PHE A 64 -3.14 12.65 -4.21
C PHE A 64 -3.48 11.57 -5.25
N ALA A 65 -4.46 11.83 -6.12
CA ALA A 65 -4.79 10.92 -7.21
C ALA A 65 -3.61 10.72 -8.18
N ASP A 66 -2.89 11.78 -8.54
CA ASP A 66 -1.70 11.73 -9.41
C ASP A 66 -0.56 10.95 -8.73
N PHE A 67 -0.36 11.14 -7.42
CA PHE A 67 0.59 10.37 -6.64
C PHE A 67 0.19 8.88 -6.52
N MET A 68 -1.09 8.59 -6.31
CA MET A 68 -1.60 7.23 -6.31
C MET A 68 -1.44 6.58 -7.68
N GLN A 69 -1.66 7.32 -8.77
CA GLN A 69 -1.36 6.86 -10.12
C GLN A 69 0.13 6.58 -10.32
N TYR A 70 1.02 7.43 -9.81
CA TYR A 70 2.46 7.17 -9.82
C TYR A 70 2.80 5.88 -9.07
N LYS A 71 2.22 5.68 -7.87
CA LYS A 71 2.41 4.46 -7.07
C LYS A 71 1.85 3.20 -7.76
N ILE A 72 0.86 3.33 -8.65
CA ILE A 72 0.32 2.23 -9.49
C ILE A 72 1.26 1.89 -10.66
N ARG A 73 2.09 2.84 -11.11
CA ARG A 73 3.04 2.62 -12.22
C ARG A 73 4.27 1.81 -11.81
N VAL A 74 4.51 1.62 -10.51
CA VAL A 74 5.59 0.74 -10.05
C VAL A 74 5.34 -0.66 -10.62
N PRO A 75 6.26 -1.20 -11.43
CA PRO A 75 6.09 -2.51 -12.04
C PRO A 75 5.84 -3.60 -11.01
N VAL A 76 5.06 -4.60 -11.40
CA VAL A 76 4.67 -5.73 -10.55
C VAL A 76 5.18 -7.01 -11.19
N CYS A 77 5.92 -7.80 -10.42
CA CYS A 77 6.43 -9.10 -10.85
C CYS A 77 5.86 -10.21 -9.97
N GLY A 78 5.75 -11.42 -10.53
CA GLY A 78 5.20 -12.59 -9.85
C GLY A 78 5.30 -13.83 -10.73
N ALA A 79 4.65 -14.92 -10.33
CA ALA A 79 4.66 -16.16 -11.11
C ALA A 79 3.31 -16.87 -11.13
N ILE A 80 3.10 -17.64 -12.20
CA ILE A 80 2.00 -18.60 -12.31
C ILE A 80 2.61 -19.98 -12.04
N MET A 81 2.39 -20.49 -10.83
CA MET A 81 2.86 -21.82 -10.45
C MET A 81 1.81 -22.86 -10.82
N LEU A 82 2.22 -23.82 -11.65
CA LEU A 82 1.39 -24.93 -12.11
C LEU A 82 1.83 -26.23 -11.45
N ASN A 83 0.92 -27.19 -11.33
CA ASN A 83 1.29 -28.57 -11.03
C ASN A 83 1.87 -29.28 -12.27
N ASP A 84 2.46 -30.47 -12.08
CA ASP A 84 3.13 -31.23 -13.15
C ASP A 84 2.23 -31.54 -14.36
N THR A 85 0.93 -31.72 -14.12
CA THR A 85 -0.07 -31.99 -15.18
C THR A 85 -0.58 -30.71 -15.85
N MET A 86 -0.15 -29.54 -15.41
CA MET A 86 -0.57 -28.21 -15.89
C MET A 86 -2.09 -27.96 -15.80
N GLU A 87 -2.80 -28.64 -14.91
CA GLU A 87 -4.26 -28.54 -14.77
C GLU A 87 -4.67 -27.68 -13.56
N LYS A 88 -3.76 -27.43 -12.61
CA LYS A 88 -3.99 -26.63 -11.41
C LYS A 88 -2.97 -25.51 -11.32
N CYS A 89 -3.40 -24.36 -10.78
CA CYS A 89 -2.52 -23.24 -10.49
C CYS A 89 -2.68 -22.75 -9.04
N VAL A 90 -1.65 -22.09 -8.52
CA VAL A 90 -1.70 -21.45 -7.20
C VAL A 90 -2.26 -20.04 -7.32
N LEU A 91 -3.27 -19.74 -6.50
CA LEU A 91 -3.84 -18.41 -6.32
C LEU A 91 -3.81 -18.02 -4.85
N VAL A 92 -3.69 -16.72 -4.60
CA VAL A 92 -3.75 -16.12 -3.27
C VAL A 92 -4.97 -15.20 -3.19
N LYS A 93 -5.53 -15.06 -1.98
CA LYS A 93 -6.66 -14.16 -1.70
C LYS A 93 -6.39 -13.42 -0.40
N GLY A 94 -6.55 -12.10 -0.43
CA GLY A 94 -6.46 -11.27 0.77
C GLY A 94 -7.61 -11.53 1.75
N TRP A 95 -7.42 -11.15 3.01
CA TRP A 95 -8.37 -11.39 4.10
C TRP A 95 -9.70 -10.62 3.97
N SER A 96 -9.73 -9.54 3.19
CA SER A 96 -10.94 -8.74 2.99
C SER A 96 -11.98 -9.51 2.17
N SER A 97 -13.26 -9.36 2.54
CA SER A 97 -14.38 -9.92 1.78
C SER A 97 -14.44 -9.42 0.33
N ARG A 98 -13.89 -8.23 0.05
CA ARG A 98 -13.80 -7.63 -1.29
C ARG A 98 -12.60 -8.12 -2.11
N SER A 99 -11.64 -8.81 -1.51
CA SER A 99 -10.44 -9.26 -2.22
C SER A 99 -10.77 -10.39 -3.20
N GLY A 100 -10.38 -10.26 -4.46
CA GLY A 100 -10.46 -11.36 -5.43
C GLY A 100 -9.33 -12.38 -5.24
N TRP A 101 -9.49 -13.55 -5.84
CA TRP A 101 -8.37 -14.48 -6.06
C TRP A 101 -7.46 -13.91 -7.16
N GLY A 102 -6.16 -14.08 -7.02
CA GLY A 102 -5.20 -13.71 -8.07
C GLY A 102 -3.86 -14.41 -7.91
N PHE A 103 -2.99 -14.27 -8.90
CA PHE A 103 -1.64 -14.83 -8.84
C PHE A 103 -0.76 -14.11 -7.80
N PRO A 104 0.16 -14.84 -7.14
CA PRO A 104 1.14 -14.26 -6.23
C PRO A 104 2.09 -13.35 -7.02
N LYS A 105 2.19 -12.10 -6.56
CA LYS A 105 2.92 -11.02 -7.20
C LYS A 105 3.03 -9.84 -6.24
N GLY A 106 4.01 -8.98 -6.47
CA GLY A 106 4.13 -7.70 -5.79
C GLY A 106 5.06 -6.74 -6.52
N LYS A 107 5.29 -5.59 -5.89
CA LYS A 107 5.97 -4.46 -6.53
C LYS A 107 7.48 -4.65 -6.55
N ILE A 108 8.08 -4.29 -7.67
CA ILE A 108 9.53 -4.26 -7.83
C ILE A 108 10.16 -3.21 -6.93
N ASN A 109 11.28 -3.54 -6.30
CA ASN A 109 12.10 -2.58 -5.57
C ASN A 109 12.99 -1.79 -6.53
N LYS A 110 13.54 -0.67 -6.04
CA LYS A 110 14.48 0.14 -6.82
C LYS A 110 15.73 -0.69 -7.16
N ASP A 111 16.12 -0.67 -8.43
CA ASP A 111 17.28 -1.38 -8.97
C ASP A 111 17.23 -2.92 -8.81
N GLU A 112 16.04 -3.48 -8.54
CA GLU A 112 15.81 -4.93 -8.46
C GLU A 112 15.51 -5.50 -9.87
N PRO A 113 16.14 -6.61 -10.29
CA PRO A 113 15.75 -7.29 -11.53
C PRO A 113 14.37 -7.97 -11.42
N ASP A 114 13.60 -7.96 -12.52
CA ASP A 114 12.24 -8.54 -12.58
C ASP A 114 12.17 -9.99 -12.09
N SER A 115 13.15 -10.83 -12.45
CA SER A 115 13.19 -12.24 -12.06
C SER A 115 13.44 -12.41 -10.55
N THR A 116 14.28 -11.54 -9.97
CA THR A 116 14.53 -11.50 -8.52
C THR A 116 13.29 -11.06 -7.77
N CYS A 117 12.59 -10.02 -8.26
CA CYS A 117 11.32 -9.58 -7.69
C CYS A 117 10.27 -10.70 -7.75
N ALA A 118 10.11 -11.36 -8.91
CA ALA A 118 9.16 -12.46 -9.05
C ALA A 118 9.45 -13.59 -8.06
N ALA A 119 10.72 -14.01 -7.93
CA ALA A 119 11.12 -15.06 -6.99
C ALA A 119 10.85 -14.69 -5.53
N ARG A 120 11.13 -13.43 -5.15
CA ARG A 120 10.87 -12.91 -3.80
C ARG A 120 9.37 -12.92 -3.47
N GLU A 121 8.54 -12.43 -4.38
CA GLU A 121 7.09 -12.29 -4.19
C GLU A 121 6.32 -13.62 -4.20
N VAL A 122 6.93 -14.70 -4.72
CA VAL A 122 6.33 -16.05 -4.71
C VAL A 122 6.95 -16.97 -3.67
N ASN A 123 7.91 -16.49 -2.88
CA ASN A 123 8.53 -17.27 -1.81
C ASN A 123 7.57 -17.38 -0.62
N ILE A 124 6.77 -18.45 -0.59
CA ILE A 124 5.83 -18.75 0.49
C ILE A 124 6.57 -19.62 1.52
N ASN A 125 7.27 -18.98 2.47
CA ASN A 125 7.78 -19.64 3.68
C ASN A 125 6.91 -19.32 4.88
#